data_AF-A0A1V5TLM6-F1
#
_entry.id   AF-A0A1V5TLM6-F1
#
_cell.length_a   1.000
_cell.length_b   1.000
_cell.length_c   1.000
_cell.angle_alpha   90.00
_cell.angle_beta   90.00
_cell.angle_gamma   90.00
#
_symmetry.space_group_name_H-M   'P 1'
#
loop_
_entity.id
_entity.type
_entity.pdbx_description
1 polymer ?
#
loop_
_entity_poly.entity_id
_entity_poly.type
_entity_poly.pdbx_seq_one_letter_code
_entity_poly.pdbx_strand_id
1 'polypeptide(L)'
;MILRSIGLTLHRNNAVLTIRDFKIQLFNKIESLTDLIDTSAFNETELINHITELANYFSISIGQSQKAINVILKYHYHLTRINNNEIKRALHCPIDSKILAVLEINNLSLNAIDIERYLEIQNTISQRIEYRVDFDVHWDTQHLEAEGLL
;
A
#
# COMPACT_ATOMS: atom_id res chain seq x y z
N MET A 1 -8.38 -3.51 -9.81
CA MET A 1 -7.45 -2.94 -10.82
C MET A 1 -6.00 -3.41 -10.63
N ILE A 2 -5.47 -3.43 -9.39
CA ILE A 2 -4.08 -3.82 -9.11
C ILE A 2 -3.73 -5.27 -9.52
N LEU A 3 -4.60 -6.25 -9.19
CA LEU A 3 -4.39 -7.66 -9.56
C LEU A 3 -4.29 -7.87 -11.08
N ARG A 4 -5.01 -7.09 -11.88
CA ARG A 4 -4.89 -7.15 -13.35
C ARG A 4 -3.52 -6.65 -13.81
N SER A 5 -3.03 -5.54 -13.24
CA SER A 5 -1.68 -5.02 -13.54
C SER A 5 -0.59 -6.03 -13.17
N ILE A 6 -0.70 -6.64 -11.99
CA ILE A 6 0.22 -7.67 -11.52
C ILE A 6 0.15 -8.89 -12.43
N GLY A 7 -1.04 -9.36 -12.81
CA GLY A 7 -1.21 -10.50 -13.73
C GLY A 7 -0.56 -10.28 -15.08
N LEU A 8 -0.67 -9.06 -15.63
CA LEU A 8 0.03 -8.69 -16.86
C LEU A 8 1.56 -8.68 -16.69
N THR A 9 2.06 -8.27 -15.52
CA THR A 9 3.49 -8.23 -15.22
C THR A 9 4.06 -9.65 -15.09
N LEU A 10 3.39 -10.52 -14.34
CA LEU A 10 3.77 -11.93 -14.21
C LEU A 10 3.78 -12.65 -15.56
N HIS A 11 2.75 -12.40 -16.39
CA HIS A 11 2.70 -12.95 -17.75
C HIS A 11 3.85 -12.43 -18.62
N ARG A 12 4.16 -11.12 -18.59
CA ARG A 12 5.27 -10.54 -19.38
C ARG A 12 6.63 -11.08 -18.95
N ASN A 13 6.80 -11.37 -17.66
CA ASN A 13 8.04 -11.90 -17.13
C ASN A 13 8.18 -13.41 -17.34
N ASN A 14 7.23 -14.09 -18.01
CA ASN A 14 7.14 -15.54 -18.10
C ASN A 14 7.29 -16.21 -16.72
N ALA A 15 6.70 -15.59 -15.69
CA ALA A 15 6.86 -16.04 -14.33
C ALA A 15 6.20 -17.40 -14.12
N VAL A 16 6.89 -18.31 -13.42
CA VAL A 16 6.30 -19.57 -12.92
C VAL A 16 5.20 -19.27 -11.89
N LEU A 17 5.32 -18.14 -11.19
CA LEU A 17 4.40 -17.67 -10.18
C LEU A 17 3.11 -17.13 -10.78
N THR A 18 1.98 -17.52 -10.20
CA THR A 18 0.63 -17.16 -10.64
C THR A 18 0.03 -16.03 -9.80
N ILE A 19 -1.11 -15.49 -10.25
CA ILE A 19 -1.92 -14.57 -9.44
C ILE A 19 -2.44 -15.21 -8.16
N ARG A 20 -2.65 -16.53 -8.16
CA ARG A 20 -3.02 -17.25 -6.93
C ARG A 20 -1.88 -17.20 -5.92
N ASP A 21 -0.65 -17.45 -6.36
CA ASP A 21 0.53 -17.40 -5.50
C ASP A 21 0.76 -15.99 -4.96
N PHE A 22 0.56 -14.96 -5.80
CA PHE A 22 0.59 -13.56 -5.38
C PHE A 22 -0.41 -13.28 -4.25
N LYS A 23 -1.66 -13.73 -4.40
CA LYS A 23 -2.69 -13.53 -3.38
C LYS A 23 -2.31 -14.22 -2.07
N ILE A 24 -1.84 -15.46 -2.12
CA ILE A 24 -1.42 -16.22 -0.93
C ILE A 24 -0.32 -15.45 -0.19
N GLN A 25 0.72 -15.02 -0.90
CA GLN A 25 1.82 -14.27 -0.29
C GLN A 25 1.40 -12.90 0.22
N LEU A 26 0.51 -12.20 -0.50
CA LEU A 26 -0.08 -10.95 -0.03
C LEU A 26 -0.83 -11.17 1.29
N PHE A 27 -1.69 -12.20 1.38
CA PHE A 27 -2.44 -12.50 2.60
C PHE A 27 -1.53 -12.82 3.78
N ASN A 28 -0.51 -13.68 3.59
CA ASN A 28 0.43 -14.00 4.66
C ASN A 28 1.16 -12.74 5.18
N LYS A 29 1.56 -11.85 4.27
CA LYS A 29 2.20 -10.58 4.64
C LYS A 29 1.24 -9.63 5.34
N ILE A 30 -0.01 -9.55 4.89
CA ILE A 30 -1.04 -8.76 5.57
C ILE A 30 -1.29 -9.31 6.97
N GLU A 31 -1.47 -10.62 7.14
CA GLU A 31 -1.67 -11.27 8.45
C GLU A 31 -0.55 -10.91 9.42
N SER A 32 0.71 -11.06 8.98
CA SER A 32 1.87 -10.68 9.79
C SER A 32 1.88 -9.18 10.15
N LEU A 33 1.51 -8.29 9.23
CA LEU A 33 1.48 -6.85 9.49
C LEU A 33 0.30 -6.46 10.39
N THR A 34 -0.85 -7.10 10.26
CA THR A 34 -2.01 -6.87 11.13
C THR A 34 -1.75 -7.38 12.55
N ASP A 35 -1.06 -8.52 12.71
CA ASP A 35 -0.63 -8.99 14.03
C ASP A 35 0.30 -7.97 14.71
N LEU A 36 1.21 -7.35 13.96
CA LEU A 36 2.08 -6.29 14.46
C LEU A 36 1.29 -5.02 14.83
N ILE A 37 0.25 -4.68 14.07
CA ILE A 37 -0.65 -3.56 14.39
C ILE A 37 -1.39 -3.85 15.69
N ASP A 38 -1.97 -5.04 15.82
CA ASP A 38 -2.79 -5.43 16.97
C ASP A 38 -1.96 -5.56 18.25
N THR A 39 -0.68 -5.92 18.13
CA THR A 39 0.29 -5.98 19.24
C THR A 39 1.05 -4.66 19.48
N SER A 40 0.75 -3.60 18.73
CA SER A 40 1.46 -2.30 18.78
C SER A 40 2.97 -2.38 18.54
N ALA A 41 3.43 -3.38 17.80
CA ALA A 41 4.82 -3.55 17.37
C ALA A 41 5.07 -3.04 15.93
N PHE A 42 4.01 -2.65 15.22
CA PHE A 42 4.08 -2.16 13.84
C PHE A 42 4.87 -0.85 13.73
N ASN A 43 5.76 -0.78 12.74
CA ASN A 43 6.53 0.42 12.42
C ASN A 43 6.80 0.52 10.90
N GLU A 44 7.31 1.68 10.47
CA GLU A 44 7.53 2.00 9.06
C GLU A 44 8.55 1.06 8.39
N THR A 45 9.58 0.63 9.12
CA THR A 45 10.59 -0.30 8.60
C THR A 45 9.97 -1.65 8.25
N GLU A 46 9.12 -2.19 9.12
CA GLU A 46 8.41 -3.45 8.86
C GLU A 46 7.52 -3.37 7.61
N LEU A 47 6.81 -2.25 7.45
CA LEU A 47 5.98 -2.00 6.27
C LEU A 47 6.84 -2.01 4.99
N ILE A 48 7.94 -1.25 4.98
CA ILE A 48 8.84 -1.15 3.82
C ILE A 48 9.46 -2.50 3.48
N ASN A 49 9.88 -3.28 4.48
CA ASN A 49 10.44 -4.61 4.30
C ASN A 49 9.42 -5.53 3.60
N HIS A 50 8.18 -5.58 4.09
CA HIS A 50 7.15 -6.44 3.51
C HIS A 50 6.80 -6.05 2.06
N ILE A 51 6.74 -4.75 1.78
CA ILE A 51 6.55 -4.23 0.42
C ILE A 51 7.68 -4.65 -0.49
N THR A 52 8.92 -4.48 -0.05
CA THR A 52 10.13 -4.77 -0.83
C THR A 52 10.27 -6.27 -1.10
N GLU A 53 10.05 -7.10 -0.09
CA GLU A 53 10.08 -8.56 -0.23
C GLU A 53 9.02 -9.06 -1.20
N LEU A 54 7.78 -8.54 -1.12
CA LEU A 54 6.72 -8.94 -2.04
C LEU A 54 7.03 -8.49 -3.48
N ALA A 55 7.58 -7.29 -3.64
CA ALA A 55 8.01 -6.77 -4.93
C ALA A 55 9.10 -7.66 -5.56
N ASN A 56 10.13 -7.98 -4.80
CA ASN A 56 11.25 -8.80 -5.23
C ASN A 56 10.82 -10.23 -5.56
N TYR A 57 10.02 -10.86 -4.69
CA TYR A 57 9.59 -12.25 -4.86
C TYR A 57 8.80 -12.46 -6.15
N PHE A 58 7.93 -11.51 -6.51
CA PHE A 58 7.13 -11.58 -7.74
C PHE A 58 7.75 -10.83 -8.92
N SER A 59 8.92 -10.21 -8.74
CA SER A 59 9.56 -9.33 -9.73
C SER A 59 8.59 -8.28 -10.29
N ILE A 60 7.85 -7.64 -9.38
CA ILE A 60 6.95 -6.52 -9.66
C ILE A 60 7.54 -5.23 -9.09
N SER A 61 7.04 -4.09 -9.54
CA SER A 61 7.47 -2.79 -9.01
C SER A 61 7.07 -2.58 -7.54
N ILE A 62 7.80 -1.70 -6.85
CA ILE A 62 7.42 -1.23 -5.51
C ILE A 62 6.05 -0.57 -5.56
N GLY A 63 5.76 0.23 -6.61
CA GLY A 63 4.45 0.86 -6.80
C GLY A 63 3.29 -0.13 -6.85
N GLN A 64 3.49 -1.32 -7.43
CA GLN A 64 2.47 -2.37 -7.45
C GLN A 64 2.31 -3.05 -6.08
N SER A 65 3.43 -3.40 -5.45
CA SER A 65 3.46 -4.07 -4.14
C SER A 65 2.86 -3.19 -3.03
N GLN A 66 3.30 -1.93 -2.94
CA GLN A 66 2.80 -0.98 -1.93
C GLN A 66 1.29 -0.74 -2.06
N LYS A 67 0.73 -0.69 -3.28
CA LYS A 67 -0.71 -0.45 -3.45
C LYS A 67 -1.50 -1.66 -2.93
N ALA A 68 -1.00 -2.87 -3.15
CA ALA A 68 -1.65 -4.08 -2.67
C ALA A 68 -1.65 -4.16 -1.14
N ILE A 69 -0.54 -3.76 -0.50
CA ILE A 69 -0.40 -3.81 0.97
C ILE A 69 -1.09 -2.63 1.65
N ASN A 70 -0.74 -1.40 1.30
CA ASN A 70 -1.17 -0.19 2.01
C ASN A 70 -2.69 -0.01 2.02
N VAL A 71 -3.39 -0.40 0.95
CA VAL A 71 -4.87 -0.33 0.90
C VAL A 71 -5.50 -1.20 1.98
N ILE A 72 -5.01 -2.44 2.14
CA ILE A 72 -5.59 -3.40 3.08
C ILE A 72 -5.27 -2.97 4.52
N LEU A 73 -4.04 -2.54 4.80
CA LEU A 73 -3.65 -2.07 6.13
C LEU A 73 -4.40 -0.80 6.55
N LYS A 74 -4.62 0.13 5.62
CA LYS A 74 -5.44 1.32 5.87
C LYS A 74 -6.86 0.92 6.28
N TYR A 75 -7.45 -0.04 5.56
CA TYR A 75 -8.76 -0.60 5.91
C TYR A 75 -8.77 -1.22 7.30
N HIS A 76 -7.80 -2.09 7.60
CA HIS A 76 -7.67 -2.73 8.91
C HIS A 76 -7.60 -1.69 10.04
N TYR A 77 -6.76 -0.67 9.88
CA TYR A 77 -6.62 0.41 10.86
C TYR A 77 -7.95 1.14 11.15
N HIS A 78 -8.71 1.50 10.10
CA HIS A 78 -9.99 2.19 10.29
C HIS A 78 -11.07 1.27 10.88
N LEU A 79 -11.14 0.00 10.47
CA LEU A 79 -12.15 -0.96 10.94
C LEU A 79 -11.96 -1.37 12.39
N THR A 80 -10.71 -1.55 12.81
CA THR A 80 -10.35 -1.92 14.19
C THR A 80 -10.47 -0.73 15.16
N ARG A 81 -10.66 0.50 14.64
CA ARG A 81 -10.74 1.74 15.42
C ARG A 81 -9.55 1.92 16.37
N ILE A 82 -8.37 1.45 15.96
CA ILE A 82 -7.14 1.58 16.73
C ILE A 82 -6.77 3.05 16.82
N ASN A 83 -6.88 3.63 18.01
CA ASN A 83 -6.50 5.03 18.26
C ASN A 83 -5.03 5.14 18.69
N ASN A 84 -4.11 4.59 17.89
CA ASN A 84 -2.68 4.65 18.12
C ASN A 84 -1.99 5.54 17.07
N ASN A 85 -1.46 6.68 17.51
CA ASN A 85 -0.80 7.66 16.64
C ASN A 85 0.54 7.16 16.07
N GLU A 86 1.23 6.26 16.76
CA GLU A 86 2.50 5.69 16.27
C GLU A 86 2.25 4.81 15.06
N ILE A 87 1.24 3.94 15.13
CA ILE A 87 0.77 3.12 14.01
C ILE A 87 0.30 4.02 12.86
N LYS A 88 -0.50 5.05 13.18
CA LYS A 88 -1.02 5.99 12.18
C LYS A 88 0.11 6.73 11.44
N ARG A 89 1.20 7.07 12.12
CA ARG A 89 2.40 7.70 11.53
C ARG A 89 3.19 6.74 10.65
N ALA A 90 3.26 5.47 11.04
CA ALA A 90 3.96 4.44 10.29
C ALA A 90 3.21 3.99 9.02
N LEU A 91 1.88 4.13 8.98
CA LEU A 91 1.08 3.77 7.81
C LEU A 91 1.29 4.74 6.64
N HIS A 92 1.53 4.18 5.46
CA HIS A 92 1.78 4.94 4.24
C HIS A 92 0.50 5.19 3.45
N CYS A 93 0.48 6.30 2.73
CA CYS A 93 -0.58 6.55 1.76
C CYS A 93 -0.52 5.49 0.64
N PRO A 94 -1.63 4.82 0.28
CA PRO A 94 -1.63 3.90 -0.85
C PRO A 94 -1.52 4.66 -2.19
N ILE A 95 -0.34 4.72 -2.79
CA ILE A 95 -0.11 5.51 -4.01
C ILE A 95 -0.84 4.87 -5.19
N ASP A 96 -1.64 5.65 -5.91
CA ASP A 96 -2.22 5.30 -7.19
C ASP A 96 -2.25 6.51 -8.14
N SER A 97 -2.87 6.34 -9.31
CA SER A 97 -2.95 7.42 -10.29
C SER A 97 -3.69 8.67 -9.80
N LYS A 98 -4.62 8.55 -8.85
CA LYS A 98 -5.31 9.71 -8.26
C LYS A 98 -4.36 10.45 -7.34
N ILE A 99 -3.66 9.73 -6.45
CA ILE A 99 -2.64 10.33 -5.57
C ILE A 99 -1.54 11.01 -6.38
N LEU A 100 -1.04 10.36 -7.42
CA LEU A 100 -0.01 10.94 -8.29
C LEU A 100 -0.52 12.21 -9.00
N ALA A 101 -1.78 12.22 -9.44
CA ALA A 101 -2.38 13.43 -10.04
C ALA A 101 -2.51 14.58 -9.03
N VAL A 102 -2.92 14.31 -7.78
CA VAL A 102 -2.99 15.31 -6.70
C VAL A 102 -1.60 15.85 -6.33
N LEU A 103 -0.56 15.04 -6.47
CA LEU A 103 0.83 15.45 -6.28
C LEU A 103 1.43 16.12 -7.52
N GLU A 104 0.66 16.28 -8.61
CA GLU A 104 1.12 16.82 -9.90
C GLU A 104 2.25 16.00 -10.56
N ILE A 105 2.39 14.74 -10.15
CA ILE A 105 3.35 13.79 -10.72
C ILE A 105 2.69 13.09 -11.91
N ASN A 106 2.68 13.78 -13.04
CA ASN A 106 2.10 13.27 -14.28
C ASN A 106 3.01 12.22 -14.93
N ASN A 107 2.41 11.30 -15.69
CA ASN A 107 3.09 10.25 -16.48
C ASN A 107 3.89 9.19 -15.70
N LEU A 108 3.82 9.16 -14.37
CA LEU A 108 4.42 8.09 -13.58
C LEU A 108 3.44 6.92 -13.46
N SER A 109 3.83 5.76 -13.98
CA SER A 109 3.09 4.50 -13.80
C SER A 109 3.51 3.81 -12.52
N LEU A 110 2.58 3.14 -11.83
CA LEU A 110 2.91 2.31 -10.67
C LEU A 110 4.01 1.27 -10.99
N ASN A 111 4.01 0.75 -12.21
CA ASN A 111 4.97 -0.24 -12.68
C ASN A 111 6.40 0.30 -12.81
N ALA A 112 6.58 1.62 -12.72
CA ALA A 112 7.88 2.30 -12.84
C ALA A 112 8.36 2.90 -11.50
N ILE A 113 7.62 2.67 -10.41
CA ILE A 113 8.01 3.17 -9.08
C ILE A 113 8.93 2.13 -8.42
N ASP A 114 10.18 2.54 -8.18
CA ASP A 114 11.15 1.84 -7.35
C ASP A 114 11.10 2.33 -5.89
N ILE A 115 12.03 1.86 -5.06
CA ILE A 115 12.04 2.18 -3.63
C ILE A 115 12.38 3.64 -3.35
N GLU A 116 13.33 4.21 -4.08
CA GLU A 116 13.74 5.61 -3.91
C GLU A 116 12.56 6.52 -4.26
N ARG A 117 11.96 6.31 -5.43
CA ARG A 117 10.81 7.11 -5.86
C ARG A 117 9.61 6.92 -4.95
N TYR A 118 9.38 5.72 -4.43
CA TYR A 118 8.34 5.46 -3.45
C TYR A 118 8.52 6.31 -2.18
N LEU A 119 9.73 6.32 -1.62
CA LEU A 119 10.04 7.07 -0.40
C LEU A 119 9.98 8.58 -0.62
N GLU A 120 10.44 9.08 -1.77
CA GLU A 120 10.28 10.49 -2.15
C GLU A 120 8.81 10.92 -2.17
N ILE A 121 7.93 10.09 -2.75
CA ILE A 121 6.50 10.37 -2.82
C ILE A 121 5.90 10.38 -1.41
N GLN A 122 6.23 9.40 -0.56
CA GLN A 122 5.74 9.37 0.83
C GLN A 122 6.22 10.57 1.64
N ASN A 123 7.49 10.97 1.47
CA ASN A 123 8.03 12.17 2.10
C ASN A 123 7.31 13.45 1.62
N THR A 124 7.01 13.54 0.33
CA THR A 124 6.22 14.65 -0.23
C THR A 124 4.82 14.70 0.40
N ILE A 125 4.20 13.55 0.64
CA ILE A 125 2.90 13.46 1.32
C ILE A 125 3.01 13.92 2.78
N SER A 126 4.03 13.48 3.53
CA SER A 126 4.20 13.90 4.93
C SER A 126 4.50 15.38 5.11
N GLN A 127 4.94 16.08 4.06
CA GLN A 127 5.07 17.54 4.08
C GLN A 127 3.71 18.26 3.93
N ARG A 128 2.68 17.57 3.42
CA ARG A 128 1.35 18.14 3.15
C ARG A 128 0.32 17.81 4.23
N ILE A 129 0.47 16.68 4.93
CA ILE A 129 -0.46 16.21 5.98
C ILE A 129 0.30 15.53 7.12
N GLU A 130 -0.22 15.62 8.35
CA GLU A 130 0.42 15.02 9.53
C GLU A 130 0.53 13.49 9.42
N TYR A 131 -0.54 12.82 8.98
CA TYR A 131 -0.58 11.37 8.84
C TYR A 131 -0.73 11.00 7.36
N ARG A 132 0.29 10.35 6.78
CA ARG A 132 0.31 10.00 5.35
C ARG A 132 -0.90 9.16 4.95
N VAL A 133 -1.32 8.24 5.81
CA VAL A 133 -2.50 7.39 5.59
C VAL A 133 -3.78 8.19 5.31
N ASP A 134 -3.93 9.38 5.88
CA ASP A 134 -5.12 10.23 5.72
C ASP A 134 -5.10 11.07 4.43
N PHE A 135 -4.03 11.02 3.62
CA PHE A 135 -3.91 11.89 2.44
C PHE A 135 -4.98 11.57 1.36
N ASP A 136 -5.44 10.32 1.30
CA ASP A 136 -6.47 9.86 0.36
C ASP A 136 -7.90 9.99 0.93
N VAL A 137 -8.24 11.18 1.42
CA VAL A 137 -9.53 11.45 2.09
C VAL A 137 -10.72 11.08 1.19
N HIS A 138 -10.59 11.25 -0.13
CA HIS A 138 -11.69 11.00 -1.06
C HIS A 138 -11.99 9.50 -1.23
N TRP A 139 -10.96 8.64 -1.24
CA TRP A 139 -11.17 7.20 -1.20
C TRP A 139 -11.75 6.75 0.14
N ASP A 140 -11.33 7.39 1.24
CA ASP A 140 -11.85 7.09 2.59
C ASP A 140 -13.33 7.39 2.71
N THR A 141 -13.77 8.56 2.27
CA THR A 141 -15.18 8.93 2.31
C THR A 141 -16.03 7.94 1.50
N GLN A 142 -15.64 7.64 0.26
CA GLN A 142 -16.41 6.71 -0.60
C GLN A 142 -16.52 5.30 -0.01
N HIS A 143 -15.44 4.78 0.58
CA HIS A 143 -15.42 3.42 1.10
C HIS A 143 -16.10 3.32 2.48
N LEU A 144 -15.90 4.30 3.36
CA LEU A 144 -16.58 4.34 4.65
C LEU A 144 -18.10 4.52 4.48
N GLU A 145 -18.55 5.33 3.51
CA GLU A 145 -19.97 5.43 3.13
C GLU A 145 -20.52 4.09 2.60
N ALA A 146 -19.77 3.40 1.74
CA ALA A 146 -20.19 2.10 1.19
C ALA A 146 -20.34 1.00 2.26
N GLU A 147 -19.54 1.07 3.33
CA GLU A 147 -19.59 0.16 4.48
C GLU A 147 -20.56 0.63 5.58
N GLY A 148 -21.25 1.77 5.39
CA GLY A 148 -22.20 2.33 6.37
C GLY A 148 -21.56 2.83 7.66
N LEU A 149 -20.29 3.24 7.59
CA LEU A 149 -19.49 3.72 8.74
C LEU A 149 -19.48 5.26 8.86
N LEU A 150 -19.95 5.97 7.82
CA LEU A 150 -20.26 7.40 7.77
C LEU A 150 -21.74 7.57 7.40
#